data_AF-A0A9D2DJG1-F1
#
_entry.id   AF-A0A9D2DJG1-F1
#
_cell.length_a   1.000
_cell.length_b   1.000
_cell.length_c   1.000
_cell.angle_alpha   90.00
_cell.angle_beta   90.00
_cell.angle_gamma   90.00
#
_symmetry.space_group_name_H-M   'P 1'
#
loop_
_entity.id
_entity.type
_entity.pdbx_description
1 polymer ?
#
loop_
_entity_poly.entity_id
_entity_poly.type
_entity_poly.pdbx_seq_one_letter_code
_entity_poly.pdbx_strand_id
1 'polypeptide(L)'
;MLTNWDLIEDGAKMELSWLLNDFICNDLYAPFVVKLDNDYYSCLMEKYNIVFNQAEKAGADDGSLAIIKKYRNKILEALRSYYKADIAKSNTIIRNLVSEVRSDSFAVAKLGESWAFPGNRSQEIQFFRSRKGSPSSAYAAKEMLHLPKSLRSKTRSYRFSIPGSPAYYLANSSYGCWIETEFPPEIDFNVSPVVLDGTQKILNLAINVRDFGGLDGFDEGRVHCWLKLFMLMIATSYRIDEAGRTFKSEYIVSQAIMMACKKLGLDGVAYYSRRVEDDVFARCAVNLALFVNYDQHKEYSPLIKHMKIDDSFNYALYKQLSPSLRCRDYELRSVDHAYITNIGSYDRQHPYRETEFFEFDRYLFATWQGKTNGRGKDDLPWDVSVD
;
A
#
# COMPACT_ATOMS: atom_id res chain seq x y z
N MET A 1 -7.61 -19.30 -21.58
CA MET A 1 -6.62 -20.19 -22.22
C MET A 1 -5.87 -19.36 -23.24
N LEU A 2 -4.55 -19.52 -23.28
CA LEU A 2 -3.50 -18.54 -23.63
C LEU A 2 -3.17 -17.63 -22.44
N THR A 3 -2.40 -18.18 -21.52
CA THR A 3 -1.59 -17.43 -20.56
C THR A 3 -0.32 -16.97 -21.28
N ASN A 4 0.27 -15.85 -20.88
CA ASN A 4 1.49 -15.23 -21.46
C ASN A 4 2.77 -16.11 -21.46
N TRP A 5 2.66 -17.42 -21.21
CA TRP A 5 3.77 -18.33 -20.99
C TRP A 5 4.30 -19.00 -22.25
N ASP A 6 3.62 -18.87 -23.40
CA ASP A 6 4.06 -19.47 -24.68
C ASP A 6 5.18 -18.68 -25.39
N LEU A 7 5.78 -17.67 -24.75
CA LEU A 7 6.82 -16.81 -25.34
C LEU A 7 8.18 -16.84 -24.61
N ILE A 8 8.44 -17.81 -23.73
CA ILE A 8 9.79 -18.00 -23.18
C ILE A 8 10.54 -19.02 -24.05
N GLU A 9 11.01 -18.57 -25.22
CA GLU A 9 12.07 -19.25 -25.96
C GLU A 9 13.45 -18.87 -25.38
N ASP A 10 14.27 -19.92 -25.24
CA ASP A 10 15.72 -19.95 -24.99
C ASP A 10 16.28 -19.57 -23.60
N GLY A 11 16.51 -20.62 -22.78
CA GLY A 11 17.80 -20.81 -22.11
C GLY A 11 17.98 -20.26 -20.69
N ALA A 12 17.02 -19.53 -20.12
CA ALA A 12 17.07 -19.15 -18.71
C ALA A 12 16.68 -20.33 -17.82
N LYS A 13 17.64 -20.87 -17.06
CA LYS A 13 17.41 -21.94 -16.08
C LYS A 13 16.58 -21.37 -14.93
N MET A 14 15.29 -21.72 -14.84
CA MET A 14 14.47 -21.36 -13.68
C MET A 14 15.01 -22.09 -12.45
N GLU A 15 15.49 -21.36 -11.44
CA GLU A 15 16.13 -21.99 -10.28
C GLU A 15 15.08 -22.58 -9.31
N LEU A 16 14.09 -21.79 -8.91
CA LEU A 16 13.04 -22.22 -7.97
C LEU A 16 11.65 -22.30 -8.62
N SER A 17 11.48 -23.20 -9.58
CA SER A 17 10.21 -23.37 -10.32
C SER A 17 9.06 -23.97 -9.50
N TRP A 18 9.31 -24.44 -8.26
CA TRP A 18 8.29 -25.04 -7.40
C TRP A 18 7.12 -24.09 -7.08
N LEU A 19 7.34 -22.76 -7.14
CA LEU A 19 6.28 -21.76 -6.99
C LEU A 19 5.15 -21.92 -8.02
N LEU A 20 5.45 -22.54 -9.17
CA LEU A 20 4.49 -22.82 -10.24
C LEU A 20 3.72 -24.14 -10.02
N ASN A 21 4.13 -24.97 -9.07
CA ASN A 21 3.53 -26.27 -8.79
C ASN A 21 2.36 -26.15 -7.79
N ASP A 22 1.37 -25.32 -8.12
CA ASP A 22 0.16 -25.10 -7.31
C ASP A 22 0.42 -24.67 -5.85
N PHE A 23 1.53 -23.96 -5.59
CA PHE A 23 1.86 -23.47 -4.25
C PHE A 23 0.78 -22.53 -3.68
N ILE A 24 0.24 -21.63 -4.50
CA ILE A 24 -0.74 -20.63 -4.06
C ILE A 24 -2.16 -21.16 -4.29
N CYS A 25 -2.86 -21.44 -3.20
CA CYS A 25 -4.26 -21.88 -3.20
C CYS A 25 -5.23 -20.76 -2.77
N ASN A 26 -6.53 -21.01 -2.95
CA ASN A 26 -7.58 -20.03 -2.65
C ASN A 26 -7.61 -19.56 -1.20
N ASP A 27 -7.17 -20.40 -0.25
CA ASP A 27 -7.10 -20.03 1.16
C ASP A 27 -6.06 -18.95 1.45
N LEU A 28 -5.12 -18.70 0.53
CA LEU A 28 -4.07 -17.69 0.66
C LEU A 28 -4.45 -16.37 -0.02
N TYR A 29 -5.68 -16.25 -0.50
CA TYR A 29 -6.21 -15.05 -1.13
C TYR A 29 -6.64 -14.05 -0.07
N ALA A 30 -5.90 -12.94 0.02
CA ALA A 30 -6.20 -11.82 0.89
C ALA A 30 -7.22 -10.88 0.23
N PRO A 31 -7.97 -10.08 1.03
CA PRO A 31 -7.91 -9.96 2.48
C PRO A 31 -8.55 -11.13 3.25
N PHE A 32 -8.03 -11.42 4.44
CA PHE A 32 -8.58 -12.46 5.32
C PHE A 32 -9.62 -11.86 6.27
N VAL A 33 -10.86 -12.33 6.18
CA VAL A 33 -11.95 -11.85 7.04
C VAL A 33 -12.15 -12.80 8.21
N VAL A 34 -12.11 -12.26 9.43
CA VAL A 34 -12.44 -12.98 10.67
C VAL A 34 -13.56 -12.26 11.42
N LYS A 35 -14.30 -13.00 12.25
CA LYS A 35 -15.50 -12.46 12.92
C LYS A 35 -15.15 -11.71 14.19
N LEU A 36 -14.28 -12.27 15.04
CA LEU A 36 -13.93 -11.70 16.33
C LEU A 36 -12.44 -11.35 16.41
N ASP A 37 -12.09 -10.36 17.24
CA ASP A 37 -10.72 -9.89 17.44
C ASP A 37 -9.78 -11.00 17.94
N ASN A 38 -10.32 -11.91 18.76
CA ASN A 38 -9.58 -13.04 19.32
C ASN A 38 -9.32 -14.17 18.30
N ASP A 39 -10.00 -14.16 17.14
CA ASP A 39 -9.80 -15.16 16.07
C ASP A 39 -8.57 -14.87 15.21
N TYR A 40 -8.03 -13.64 15.27
CA TYR A 40 -6.89 -13.23 14.44
C TYR A 40 -5.68 -14.16 14.60
N TYR A 41 -5.30 -14.48 15.84
CA TYR A 41 -4.11 -15.27 16.11
C TYR A 41 -4.23 -16.72 15.61
N SER A 42 -5.36 -17.38 15.91
CA SER A 42 -5.62 -18.77 15.49
C SER A 42 -5.71 -18.87 13.96
N CYS A 43 -6.43 -17.93 13.32
CA CYS A 43 -6.53 -17.89 11.88
C CYS A 43 -5.17 -17.62 11.21
N LEU A 44 -4.34 -16.73 11.76
CA LEU A 44 -2.98 -16.50 11.25
C LEU A 44 -2.10 -17.74 11.34
N MET A 45 -2.17 -18.45 12.45
CA MET A 45 -1.45 -19.71 12.62
C MET A 45 -1.89 -20.75 11.57
N GLU A 46 -3.19 -20.86 11.31
CA GLU A 46 -3.75 -21.73 10.27
C GLU A 46 -3.26 -21.33 8.87
N LYS A 47 -3.34 -20.05 8.50
CA LYS A 47 -2.84 -19.57 7.20
C LYS A 47 -1.36 -19.89 7.00
N TYR A 48 -0.52 -19.72 8.02
CA TYR A 48 0.88 -20.12 7.91
C TYR A 48 1.11 -21.62 7.81
N ASN A 49 0.25 -22.45 8.40
CA ASN A 49 0.32 -23.90 8.21
C ASN A 49 -0.07 -24.27 6.77
N ILE A 50 -1.07 -23.61 6.19
CA ILE A 50 -1.42 -23.78 4.78
C ILE A 50 -0.23 -23.41 3.89
N VAL A 51 0.41 -22.26 4.11
CA VAL A 51 1.62 -21.87 3.34
C VAL A 51 2.70 -22.95 3.43
N PHE A 52 3.02 -23.43 4.63
CA PHE A 52 4.06 -24.45 4.81
C PHE A 52 3.71 -25.76 4.09
N ASN A 53 2.50 -26.27 4.27
CA ASN A 53 2.06 -27.52 3.67
C ASN A 53 2.00 -27.43 2.14
N GLN A 54 1.55 -26.30 1.59
CA GLN A 54 1.54 -26.09 0.14
C GLN A 54 2.96 -26.00 -0.42
N ALA A 55 3.90 -25.34 0.27
CA ALA A 55 5.29 -25.29 -0.14
C ALA A 55 5.92 -26.69 -0.18
N GLU A 56 5.71 -27.51 0.86
CA GLU A 56 6.17 -28.90 0.87
C GLU A 56 5.56 -29.71 -0.28
N LYS A 57 4.25 -29.60 -0.49
CA LYS A 57 3.55 -30.31 -1.58
C LYS A 57 4.05 -29.89 -2.96
N ALA A 58 4.37 -28.62 -3.14
CA ALA A 58 4.88 -28.05 -4.38
C ALA A 58 6.35 -28.44 -4.68
N GLY A 59 7.05 -29.04 -3.70
CA GLY A 59 8.45 -29.42 -3.81
C GLY A 59 9.42 -28.27 -3.54
N ALA A 60 9.08 -27.37 -2.61
CA ALA A 60 9.96 -26.29 -2.19
C ALA A 60 11.30 -26.81 -1.65
N ASP A 61 12.37 -26.07 -1.94
CA ASP A 61 13.71 -26.37 -1.45
C ASP A 61 13.83 -26.13 0.07
N ASP A 62 14.88 -26.70 0.68
CA ASP A 62 15.12 -26.61 2.12
C ASP A 62 15.27 -25.16 2.62
N GLY A 63 15.83 -24.27 1.79
CA GLY A 63 16.00 -22.86 2.10
C GLY A 63 14.66 -22.14 2.19
N SER A 64 13.80 -22.32 1.20
CA SER A 64 12.42 -21.82 1.18
C SER A 64 11.61 -22.33 2.37
N LEU A 65 11.66 -23.64 2.65
CA LEU A 65 10.96 -24.24 3.80
C LEU A 65 11.47 -23.70 5.14
N ALA A 66 12.79 -23.50 5.27
CA ALA A 66 13.39 -22.91 6.45
C ALA A 66 12.94 -21.46 6.67
N ILE A 67 12.83 -20.66 5.60
CA ILE A 67 12.31 -19.28 5.64
C ILE A 67 10.87 -19.26 6.14
N ILE A 68 9.98 -20.05 5.53
CA ILE A 68 8.57 -20.13 5.91
C ILE A 68 8.44 -20.52 7.38
N LYS A 69 9.14 -21.57 7.81
CA LYS A 69 9.13 -22.06 9.20
C LYS A 69 9.63 -21.00 10.17
N LYS A 70 10.73 -20.32 9.84
CA LYS A 70 11.31 -19.25 10.68
C LYS A 70 10.35 -18.08 10.83
N TYR A 71 9.83 -17.54 9.73
CA TYR A 71 8.95 -16.37 9.74
C TYR A 71 7.63 -16.67 10.44
N ARG A 72 7.00 -17.82 10.16
CA ARG A 72 5.82 -18.31 10.91
C ARG A 72 6.07 -18.27 12.41
N ASN A 73 7.12 -18.95 12.86
CA ASN A 73 7.40 -19.10 14.29
C ASN A 73 7.68 -17.76 14.96
N LYS A 74 8.45 -16.89 14.30
CA LYS A 74 8.83 -15.58 14.84
C LYS A 74 7.66 -14.60 14.88
N ILE A 75 6.82 -14.55 13.85
CA ILE A 75 5.64 -13.65 13.86
C ILE A 75 4.64 -14.11 14.93
N LEU A 76 4.39 -15.41 15.07
CA LEU A 76 3.53 -15.94 16.14
C LEU A 76 4.16 -15.74 17.54
N GLU A 77 5.48 -15.80 17.68
CA GLU A 77 6.19 -15.44 18.92
C GLU A 77 6.02 -13.94 19.25
N ALA A 78 6.10 -13.07 18.25
CA ALA A 78 5.92 -11.63 18.43
C ALA A 78 4.51 -11.30 18.93
N LEU A 79 3.48 -11.94 18.37
CA LEU A 79 2.09 -11.79 18.83
C LEU A 79 1.89 -12.30 20.25
N ARG A 80 2.39 -13.50 20.57
CA ARG A 80 2.34 -14.04 21.94
C ARG A 80 3.05 -13.15 22.94
N SER A 81 4.18 -12.54 22.55
CA SER A 81 4.90 -11.59 23.40
C SER A 81 4.07 -10.33 23.63
N TYR A 82 3.42 -9.80 22.58
CA TYR A 82 2.51 -8.65 22.70
C TYR A 82 1.35 -8.94 23.67
N TYR A 83 0.68 -10.09 23.54
CA TYR A 83 -0.43 -10.46 24.42
C TYR A 83 -0.01 -10.68 25.88
N LYS A 84 1.27 -10.96 26.14
CA LYS A 84 1.86 -10.99 27.48
C LYS A 84 2.36 -9.62 27.96
N ALA A 85 2.01 -8.54 27.25
CA ALA A 85 2.47 -7.18 27.47
C ALA A 85 3.99 -6.96 27.31
N ASP A 86 4.72 -7.90 26.70
CA ASP A 86 6.13 -7.74 26.33
C ASP A 86 6.24 -7.11 24.92
N ILE A 87 5.87 -5.84 24.85
CA ILE A 87 5.85 -5.04 23.63
C ILE A 87 7.27 -4.85 23.07
N ALA A 88 8.26 -4.72 23.95
CA ALA A 88 9.66 -4.52 23.57
C ALA A 88 10.21 -5.74 22.82
N LYS A 89 9.93 -6.96 23.33
CA LYS A 89 10.31 -8.20 22.65
C LYS A 89 9.53 -8.37 21.34
N SER A 90 8.21 -8.14 21.35
CA SER A 90 7.38 -8.22 20.14
C SER A 90 7.95 -7.36 19.01
N ASN A 91 8.22 -6.08 19.29
CA ASN A 91 8.79 -5.15 18.32
C ASN A 91 10.21 -5.53 17.89
N THR A 92 11.02 -6.09 18.80
CA THR A 92 12.38 -6.55 18.46
C THR A 92 12.35 -7.72 17.49
N ILE A 93 11.44 -8.68 17.67
CA ILE A 93 11.29 -9.81 16.76
C ILE A 93 10.90 -9.33 15.36
N ILE A 94 9.86 -8.50 15.24
CA ILE A 94 9.42 -7.98 13.94
C ILE A 94 10.51 -7.13 13.28
N ARG A 95 11.23 -6.30 14.05
CA ARG A 95 12.36 -5.53 13.52
C ARG A 95 13.46 -6.41 12.92
N ASN A 96 13.79 -7.51 13.59
CA ASN A 96 14.79 -8.43 13.08
C ASN A 96 14.34 -9.06 11.75
N LEU A 97 13.06 -9.45 11.63
CA LEU A 97 12.51 -9.97 10.37
C LEU A 97 12.52 -8.94 9.23
N VAL A 98 12.17 -7.68 9.52
CA VAL A 98 12.24 -6.59 8.52
C VAL A 98 13.69 -6.30 8.12
N SER A 99 14.64 -6.41 9.06
CA SER A 99 16.06 -6.18 8.75
C SER A 99 16.65 -7.20 7.78
N GLU A 100 16.11 -8.42 7.73
CA GLU A 100 16.57 -9.49 6.82
C GLU A 100 16.22 -9.26 5.34
N VAL A 101 15.30 -8.35 5.05
CA VAL A 101 14.92 -7.97 3.67
C VAL A 101 15.39 -6.57 3.30
N ARG A 102 15.93 -5.81 4.26
CA ARG A 102 16.19 -4.37 4.09
C ARG A 102 17.17 -4.03 2.97
N SER A 103 18.15 -4.90 2.73
CA SER A 103 19.18 -4.67 1.71
C SER A 103 18.75 -5.07 0.30
N ASP A 104 17.60 -5.74 0.17
CA ASP A 104 17.10 -6.24 -1.11
C ASP A 104 16.23 -5.18 -1.79
N SER A 105 16.56 -4.86 -3.05
CA SER A 105 15.86 -3.85 -3.85
C SER A 105 14.39 -4.20 -4.19
N PHE A 106 14.02 -5.49 -4.10
CA PHE A 106 12.63 -5.92 -4.25
C PHE A 106 11.78 -5.52 -3.04
N ALA A 107 12.36 -5.65 -1.85
CA ALA A 107 11.71 -5.33 -0.59
C ALA A 107 11.79 -3.84 -0.27
N VAL A 108 12.95 -3.22 -0.47
CA VAL A 108 13.22 -1.83 -0.11
C VAL A 108 13.90 -1.11 -1.25
N ALA A 109 13.22 -0.09 -1.78
CA ALA A 109 13.75 0.77 -2.82
C ALA A 109 13.36 2.22 -2.56
N LYS A 110 13.98 3.14 -3.31
CA LYS A 110 13.41 4.48 -3.45
C LYS A 110 12.03 4.38 -4.09
N LEU A 111 11.13 5.29 -3.75
CA LEU A 111 9.74 5.28 -4.21
C LEU A 111 9.64 5.20 -5.74
N GLY A 112 10.46 5.96 -6.47
CA GLY A 112 10.46 5.94 -7.95
C GLY A 112 10.85 4.58 -8.56
N GLU A 113 11.57 3.75 -7.80
CA GLU A 113 12.09 2.43 -8.21
C GLU A 113 11.29 1.27 -7.57
N SER A 114 10.32 1.58 -6.71
CA SER A 114 9.61 0.58 -5.91
C SER A 114 8.73 -0.33 -6.76
N TRP A 115 8.84 -1.64 -6.53
CA TRP A 115 8.00 -2.65 -7.15
C TRP A 115 6.53 -2.59 -6.74
N ALA A 116 6.20 -1.82 -5.70
CA ALA A 116 4.82 -1.59 -5.28
C ALA A 116 4.01 -0.78 -6.32
N PHE A 117 4.70 0.01 -7.15
CA PHE A 117 4.09 0.91 -8.13
C PHE A 117 4.61 0.58 -9.54
N PRO A 118 3.95 -0.34 -10.26
CA PRO A 118 4.34 -0.74 -11.62
C PRO A 118 4.21 0.42 -12.63
N GLY A 119 4.61 0.16 -13.88
CA GLY A 119 4.57 1.14 -14.97
C GLY A 119 5.92 1.80 -15.25
N ASN A 120 5.93 2.78 -16.16
CA ASN A 120 7.15 3.40 -16.63
C ASN A 120 7.88 4.17 -15.52
N ARG A 121 9.11 3.75 -15.19
CA ARG A 121 9.92 4.36 -14.13
C ARG A 121 10.45 5.76 -14.47
N SER A 122 10.41 6.18 -15.74
CA SER A 122 10.75 7.55 -16.14
C SER A 122 9.62 8.55 -15.90
N GLN A 123 8.41 8.07 -15.61
CA GLN A 123 7.24 8.89 -15.31
C GLN A 123 7.04 9.04 -13.80
N GLU A 124 6.44 10.16 -13.40
CA GLU A 124 6.05 10.40 -12.01
C GLU A 124 5.04 9.34 -11.53
N ILE A 125 5.01 9.10 -10.22
CA ILE A 125 3.96 8.27 -9.61
C ILE A 125 2.88 9.22 -9.08
N GLN A 126 1.67 9.08 -9.61
CA GLN A 126 0.52 9.85 -9.15
C GLN A 126 -0.05 9.26 -7.87
N PHE A 127 -0.24 10.12 -6.87
CA PHE A 127 -0.91 9.79 -5.62
C PHE A 127 -2.10 10.69 -5.39
N PHE A 128 -2.98 10.23 -4.50
CA PHE A 128 -4.19 10.92 -4.11
C PHE A 128 -4.33 10.87 -2.60
N ARG A 129 -4.94 11.91 -2.06
CA ARG A 129 -5.32 11.98 -0.65
C ARG A 129 -6.72 12.51 -0.54
N SER A 130 -7.54 11.87 0.29
CA SER A 130 -8.90 12.33 0.53
C SER A 130 -9.15 12.78 1.96
N ARG A 131 -10.12 13.69 2.12
CA ARG A 131 -10.74 14.02 3.41
C ARG A 131 -12.25 14.06 3.27
N LYS A 132 -12.93 13.63 4.35
CA LYS A 132 -14.38 13.76 4.47
C LYS A 132 -14.76 15.20 4.83
N GLY A 133 -15.73 15.78 4.12
CA GLY A 133 -16.29 17.10 4.41
C GLY A 133 -17.17 17.62 3.28
N SER A 134 -18.06 18.57 3.57
CA SER A 134 -18.97 19.11 2.55
C SER A 134 -18.21 19.87 1.45
N PRO A 135 -18.81 20.09 0.26
CA PRO A 135 -18.14 20.77 -0.86
C PRO A 135 -17.79 22.23 -0.56
N SER A 136 -18.48 22.85 0.40
CA SER A 136 -18.16 24.19 0.92
C SER A 136 -16.80 24.25 1.63
N SER A 137 -16.22 23.10 1.98
CA SER A 137 -14.95 22.99 2.70
C SER A 137 -13.74 22.90 1.78
N ALA A 138 -13.86 23.15 0.46
CA ALA A 138 -12.81 23.04 -0.56
C ALA A 138 -11.40 23.22 0.03
N TYR A 139 -10.79 22.08 0.40
CA TYR A 139 -9.62 22.09 1.28
C TYR A 139 -8.42 22.62 0.51
N ALA A 140 -7.75 23.61 1.08
CA ALA A 140 -6.49 24.07 0.53
C ALA A 140 -5.42 22.95 0.62
N ALA A 141 -4.42 23.00 -0.25
CA ALA A 141 -3.25 22.11 -0.27
C ALA A 141 -2.66 21.87 1.15
N LYS A 142 -2.49 22.95 1.94
CA LYS A 142 -2.01 22.92 3.33
C LYS A 142 -2.90 22.09 4.27
N GLU A 143 -4.22 22.16 4.11
CA GLU A 143 -5.18 21.39 4.91
C GLU A 143 -5.16 19.91 4.53
N MET A 144 -4.75 19.61 3.31
CA MET A 144 -4.59 18.25 2.80
C MET A 144 -3.23 17.64 3.18
N LEU A 145 -2.34 18.35 3.88
CA LEU A 145 -1.14 17.78 4.46
C LEU A 145 -1.43 16.86 5.66
N HIS A 146 -0.37 16.23 6.18
CA HIS A 146 -0.41 15.52 7.46
C HIS A 146 -0.79 16.49 8.59
N LEU A 147 -1.22 15.95 9.73
CA LEU A 147 -1.54 16.78 10.89
C LEU A 147 -0.31 17.62 11.31
N PRO A 148 -0.46 18.92 11.58
CA PRO A 148 0.61 19.71 12.16
C PRO A 148 0.89 19.24 13.60
N LYS A 149 2.10 19.52 14.09
CA LYS A 149 2.58 19.08 15.41
C LYS A 149 1.65 19.47 16.55
N SER A 150 1.11 20.70 16.51
CA SER A 150 0.12 21.20 17.47
C SER A 150 -1.17 20.37 17.54
N LEU A 151 -1.54 19.69 16.44
CA LEU A 151 -2.74 18.85 16.34
C LEU A 151 -2.44 17.36 16.48
N ARG A 152 -1.25 16.95 16.94
CA ARG A 152 -0.85 15.54 17.10
C ARG A 152 -1.82 14.70 17.93
N SER A 153 -2.54 15.32 18.88
CA SER A 153 -3.53 14.64 19.72
C SER A 153 -4.74 14.12 18.94
N LYS A 154 -5.00 14.64 17.73
CA LYS A 154 -6.06 14.18 16.83
C LYS A 154 -5.66 12.91 16.04
N THR A 155 -4.42 12.43 16.18
CA THR A 155 -3.99 11.21 15.49
C THR A 155 -4.74 10.00 16.04
N ARG A 156 -5.34 9.22 15.14
CA ARG A 156 -5.97 7.94 15.49
C ARG A 156 -4.99 6.78 15.30
N SER A 157 -5.37 5.61 15.80
CA SER A 157 -4.67 4.35 15.56
C SER A 157 -5.15 3.74 14.24
N TYR A 158 -4.22 3.48 13.33
CA TYR A 158 -4.46 2.85 12.03
C TYR A 158 -3.53 1.64 11.83
N ARG A 159 -3.76 0.86 10.77
CA ARG A 159 -3.01 -0.36 10.45
C ARG A 159 -1.50 -0.09 10.41
N PHE A 160 -1.07 0.79 9.52
CA PHE A 160 0.32 1.22 9.42
C PHE A 160 0.50 2.58 10.09
N SER A 161 0.42 2.60 11.42
CA SER A 161 0.68 3.79 12.24
C SER A 161 1.65 3.50 13.38
N ILE A 162 2.15 4.55 14.03
CA ILE A 162 2.83 4.45 15.31
C ILE A 162 1.98 5.25 16.31
N PRO A 163 1.50 4.65 17.42
CA PRO A 163 0.69 5.36 18.39
C PRO A 163 1.30 6.70 18.82
N GLY A 164 0.51 7.77 18.72
CA GLY A 164 0.95 9.14 19.06
C GLY A 164 1.85 9.83 18.03
N SER A 165 2.18 9.17 16.91
CA SER A 165 2.92 9.74 15.79
C SER A 165 2.05 9.71 14.53
N PRO A 166 1.66 10.87 13.99
CA PRO A 166 0.96 10.94 12.71
C PRO A 166 1.74 10.23 11.59
N ALA A 167 0.98 9.73 10.63
CA ALA A 167 1.50 9.21 9.36
C ALA A 167 0.78 9.93 8.22
N TYR A 168 1.43 10.00 7.06
CA TYR A 168 0.86 10.57 5.86
C TYR A 168 0.42 9.44 4.93
N TYR A 169 -0.89 9.25 4.82
CA TYR A 169 -1.51 8.23 3.96
C TYR A 169 -1.87 8.83 2.61
N LEU A 170 -1.51 8.07 1.58
CA LEU A 170 -1.80 8.31 0.17
C LEU A 170 -2.29 6.99 -0.47
N ALA A 171 -3.05 7.09 -1.54
CA ALA A 171 -3.39 5.96 -2.42
C ALA A 171 -3.00 6.29 -3.86
N ASN A 172 -2.77 5.28 -4.70
CA ASN A 172 -2.45 5.48 -6.12
C ASN A 172 -3.69 5.74 -7.01
N SER A 173 -4.87 5.90 -6.42
CA SER A 173 -6.08 6.38 -7.11
C SER A 173 -7.07 7.05 -6.14
N SER A 174 -8.02 7.82 -6.66
CA SER A 174 -9.18 8.27 -5.88
C SER A 174 -10.11 7.13 -5.46
N TYR A 175 -10.19 6.04 -6.24
CA TYR A 175 -10.94 4.84 -5.83
C TYR A 175 -10.32 4.23 -4.55
N GLY A 176 -8.99 4.10 -4.50
CA GLY A 176 -8.26 3.67 -3.32
C GLY A 176 -8.56 4.57 -2.12
N CYS A 177 -8.56 5.89 -2.32
CA CYS A 177 -8.97 6.85 -1.29
C CYS A 177 -10.41 6.64 -0.81
N TRP A 178 -11.35 6.41 -1.73
CA TRP A 178 -12.77 6.23 -1.44
C TRP A 178 -13.02 4.98 -0.59
N ILE A 179 -12.42 3.84 -0.95
CA ILE A 179 -12.57 2.62 -0.15
C ILE A 179 -11.86 2.75 1.20
N GLU A 180 -10.69 3.38 1.27
CA GLU A 180 -9.95 3.58 2.53
C GLU A 180 -10.60 4.59 3.49
N THR A 181 -11.46 5.45 2.96
CA THR A 181 -12.29 6.35 3.76
C THR A 181 -13.67 5.77 4.07
N GLU A 182 -13.88 4.46 3.87
CA GLU A 182 -15.14 3.78 4.18
C GLU A 182 -16.30 4.29 3.33
N PHE A 183 -16.06 4.42 2.02
CA PHE A 183 -17.10 4.66 1.03
C PHE A 183 -17.95 5.91 1.34
N PRO A 184 -17.33 7.08 1.60
CA PRO A 184 -18.11 8.28 1.90
C PRO A 184 -19.07 8.61 0.75
N PRO A 185 -20.23 9.24 1.06
CA PRO A 185 -21.08 9.84 0.04
C PRO A 185 -20.27 10.78 -0.85
N GLU A 186 -20.64 10.88 -2.13
CA GLU A 186 -19.89 11.68 -3.11
C GLU A 186 -19.76 13.15 -2.69
N ILE A 187 -20.78 13.69 -2.03
CA ILE A 187 -20.80 15.07 -1.53
C ILE A 187 -19.79 15.33 -0.41
N ASP A 188 -19.41 14.28 0.32
CA ASP A 188 -18.44 14.34 1.40
C ASP A 188 -17.01 13.99 0.94
N PHE A 189 -16.82 13.63 -0.33
CA PHE A 189 -15.57 13.08 -0.83
C PHE A 189 -14.73 14.14 -1.55
N ASN A 190 -13.71 14.67 -0.86
CA ASN A 190 -12.77 15.65 -1.40
C ASN A 190 -11.40 15.02 -1.58
N VAL A 191 -10.79 15.22 -2.75
CA VAL A 191 -9.55 14.56 -3.14
C VAL A 191 -8.56 15.57 -3.69
N SER A 192 -7.31 15.50 -3.20
CA SER A 192 -6.17 16.23 -3.77
C SER A 192 -5.27 15.28 -4.55
N PRO A 193 -4.78 15.69 -5.73
CA PRO A 193 -3.65 15.05 -6.39
C PRO A 193 -2.35 15.39 -5.67
N VAL A 194 -1.44 14.42 -5.59
CA VAL A 194 -0.17 14.49 -4.88
C VAL A 194 0.93 13.86 -5.73
N VAL A 195 2.10 14.50 -5.77
CA VAL A 195 3.32 13.92 -6.35
C VAL A 195 4.44 14.00 -5.33
N LEU A 196 5.27 12.97 -5.28
CA LEU A 196 6.49 12.89 -4.46
C LEU A 196 7.71 12.93 -5.38
N ASP A 197 8.84 13.43 -4.90
CA ASP A 197 10.10 13.50 -5.67
C ASP A 197 10.76 12.13 -5.91
N GLY A 198 10.18 11.06 -5.35
CA GLY A 198 10.58 9.68 -5.55
C GLY A 198 11.75 9.23 -4.66
N THR A 199 12.30 10.10 -3.81
CA THR A 199 13.52 9.80 -3.03
C THR A 199 13.29 8.97 -1.76
N GLN A 200 12.04 8.87 -1.31
CA GLN A 200 11.66 8.19 -0.07
C GLN A 200 11.98 6.69 -0.14
N LYS A 201 12.61 6.13 0.89
CA LYS A 201 12.92 4.70 0.99
C LYS A 201 11.72 3.93 1.53
N ILE A 202 11.11 3.09 0.70
CA ILE A 202 9.83 2.44 0.99
C ILE A 202 10.02 0.93 1.14
N LEU A 203 9.44 0.36 2.20
CA LEU A 203 9.23 -1.10 2.29
C LEU A 203 8.02 -1.49 1.44
N ASN A 204 8.20 -2.45 0.54
CA ASN A 204 7.15 -3.01 -0.29
C ASN A 204 6.44 -4.18 0.42
N LEU A 205 5.20 -3.97 0.86
CA LEU A 205 4.27 -5.01 1.29
C LEU A 205 3.06 -5.13 0.35
N ALA A 206 3.09 -4.46 -0.81
CA ALA A 206 2.10 -4.62 -1.88
C ALA A 206 2.43 -5.86 -2.72
N ILE A 207 2.47 -7.02 -2.05
CA ILE A 207 2.84 -8.29 -2.67
C ILE A 207 1.60 -8.98 -3.20
N ASN A 208 1.55 -9.21 -4.52
CA ASN A 208 0.50 -10.00 -5.14
C ASN A 208 0.92 -11.48 -5.17
N VAL A 209 0.11 -12.33 -4.56
CA VAL A 209 0.41 -13.77 -4.46
C VAL A 209 0.08 -14.55 -5.74
N ARG A 210 -0.64 -13.92 -6.68
CA ARG A 210 -1.03 -14.54 -7.96
C ARG A 210 -0.22 -14.02 -9.14
N ASP A 211 0.79 -13.20 -8.88
CA ASP A 211 1.63 -12.61 -9.90
C ASP A 211 3.11 -12.73 -9.50
N PHE A 212 3.80 -13.64 -10.18
CA PHE A 212 5.23 -13.87 -10.03
C PHE A 212 6.07 -13.15 -11.09
N GLY A 213 5.46 -12.26 -11.89
CA GLY A 213 6.16 -11.55 -12.97
C GLY A 213 7.36 -10.71 -12.49
N GLY A 214 7.39 -10.35 -11.21
CA GLY A 214 8.51 -9.66 -10.57
C GLY A 214 9.57 -10.55 -9.91
N LEU A 215 9.60 -11.87 -10.18
CA LEU A 215 10.56 -12.79 -9.55
C LEU A 215 11.79 -13.12 -10.40
N ASP A 216 12.10 -12.31 -11.42
CA ASP A 216 13.37 -12.32 -12.15
C ASP A 216 13.83 -13.74 -12.58
N GLY A 217 12.95 -14.52 -13.22
CA GLY A 217 13.27 -15.90 -13.64
C GLY A 217 13.32 -16.92 -12.51
N PHE A 218 12.75 -16.60 -11.35
CA PHE A 218 12.75 -17.41 -10.14
C PHE A 218 14.15 -17.59 -9.53
N ASP A 219 14.99 -16.54 -9.60
CA ASP A 219 16.27 -16.44 -8.88
C ASP A 219 16.08 -16.74 -7.38
N GLU A 220 16.97 -17.57 -6.82
CA GLU A 220 16.88 -18.02 -5.43
C GLU A 220 16.77 -16.84 -4.44
N GLY A 221 17.63 -15.83 -4.58
CA GLY A 221 17.66 -14.66 -3.71
C GLY A 221 16.36 -13.86 -3.78
N ARG A 222 15.86 -13.64 -5.00
CA ARG A 222 14.62 -12.92 -5.25
C ARG A 222 13.40 -13.64 -4.68
N VAL A 223 13.30 -14.95 -4.90
CA VAL A 223 12.24 -15.80 -4.36
C VAL A 223 12.28 -15.83 -2.84
N HIS A 224 13.46 -15.99 -2.25
CA HIS A 224 13.64 -15.95 -0.80
C HIS A 224 13.22 -14.61 -0.20
N CYS A 225 13.52 -13.49 -0.86
CA CYS A 225 13.06 -12.18 -0.44
C CYS A 225 11.54 -12.05 -0.53
N TRP A 226 10.95 -12.49 -1.65
CA TRP A 226 9.50 -12.51 -1.84
C TRP A 226 8.79 -13.35 -0.77
N LEU A 227 9.29 -14.55 -0.43
CA LEU A 227 8.72 -15.38 0.64
C LEU A 227 8.70 -14.66 1.99
N LYS A 228 9.80 -13.98 2.35
CA LYS A 228 9.89 -13.20 3.60
C LYS A 228 8.84 -12.07 3.63
N LEU A 229 8.68 -11.36 2.52
CA LEU A 229 7.65 -10.31 2.37
C LEU A 229 6.24 -10.90 2.38
N PHE A 230 6.02 -12.04 1.72
CA PHE A 230 4.74 -12.74 1.69
C PHE A 230 4.28 -13.13 3.10
N MET A 231 5.19 -13.66 3.92
CA MET A 231 4.88 -14.00 5.31
C MET A 231 4.50 -12.77 6.15
N LEU A 232 5.24 -11.65 6.01
CA LEU A 232 4.89 -10.39 6.68
C LEU A 232 3.56 -9.82 6.16
N MET A 233 3.32 -9.93 4.86
CA MET A 233 2.11 -9.48 4.20
C MET A 233 0.89 -10.24 4.73
N ILE A 234 0.93 -11.57 4.86
CA ILE A 234 -0.18 -12.37 5.42
C ILE A 234 -0.62 -11.82 6.78
N ALA A 235 0.32 -11.62 7.71
CA ALA A 235 0.02 -11.13 9.06
C ALA A 235 -0.66 -9.76 9.09
N THR A 236 -0.52 -8.96 8.04
CA THR A 236 -1.07 -7.59 7.96
C THR A 236 -2.30 -7.49 7.06
N SER A 237 -2.83 -8.62 6.57
CA SER A 237 -3.88 -8.68 5.55
C SER A 237 -5.28 -8.98 6.08
N TYR A 238 -5.51 -8.78 7.37
CA TYR A 238 -6.77 -9.13 8.04
C TYR A 238 -7.78 -7.99 8.08
N ARG A 239 -9.07 -8.35 7.98
CA ARG A 239 -10.23 -7.53 8.33
C ARG A 239 -11.04 -8.25 9.39
N ILE A 240 -11.25 -7.59 10.53
CA ILE A 240 -12.06 -8.15 11.61
C ILE A 240 -13.43 -7.47 11.61
N ASP A 241 -14.47 -8.27 11.43
CA ASP A 241 -15.89 -7.89 11.35
C ASP A 241 -16.51 -7.70 12.74
N GLU A 242 -15.79 -6.99 13.61
CA GLU A 242 -16.21 -6.66 14.97
C GLU A 242 -16.19 -5.13 15.15
N ALA A 243 -17.39 -4.56 15.28
CA ALA A 243 -17.61 -3.12 15.34
C ALA A 243 -17.29 -2.52 16.72
N GLY A 244 -17.04 -1.22 16.78
CA GLY A 244 -16.87 -0.48 18.04
C GLY A 244 -15.56 -0.75 18.80
N ARG A 245 -14.63 -1.52 18.22
CA ARG A 245 -13.35 -1.84 18.86
C ARG A 245 -12.39 -0.64 18.93
N THR A 246 -11.86 -0.39 20.13
CA THR A 246 -10.77 0.57 20.34
C THR A 246 -9.41 -0.04 20.01
N PHE A 247 -9.19 -1.28 20.47
CA PHE A 247 -8.00 -2.06 20.18
C PHE A 247 -8.26 -2.97 18.98
N LYS A 248 -7.25 -3.16 18.13
CA LYS A 248 -7.34 -3.95 16.91
C LYS A 248 -6.17 -4.91 16.86
N SER A 249 -6.39 -6.19 17.17
CA SER A 249 -5.33 -7.20 17.22
C SER A 249 -4.62 -7.34 15.87
N GLU A 250 -5.34 -7.16 14.77
CA GLU A 250 -4.81 -7.20 13.41
C GLU A 250 -3.83 -6.05 13.09
N TYR A 251 -3.71 -5.04 13.97
CA TYR A 251 -2.77 -3.94 13.80
C TYR A 251 -1.43 -4.18 14.52
N ILE A 252 -1.31 -5.21 15.37
CA ILE A 252 -0.08 -5.43 16.16
C ILE A 252 1.14 -5.55 15.24
N VAL A 253 1.08 -6.45 14.24
CA VAL A 253 2.23 -6.71 13.36
C VAL A 253 2.50 -5.52 12.45
N SER A 254 1.47 -4.88 11.88
CA SER A 254 1.65 -3.74 10.98
C SER A 254 2.22 -2.51 11.70
N GLN A 255 1.82 -2.25 12.95
CA GLN A 255 2.39 -1.18 13.76
C GLN A 255 3.83 -1.50 14.19
N ALA A 256 4.13 -2.76 14.53
CA ALA A 256 5.50 -3.20 14.80
C ALA A 256 6.40 -3.07 13.56
N ILE A 257 5.89 -3.36 12.36
CA ILE A 257 6.59 -3.11 11.08
C ILE A 257 6.86 -1.62 10.90
N MET A 258 5.90 -0.73 11.18
CA MET A 258 6.12 0.72 11.09
C MET A 258 7.25 1.18 12.04
N MET A 259 7.23 0.72 13.29
CA MET A 259 8.30 1.02 14.25
C MET A 259 9.66 0.46 13.80
N ALA A 260 9.68 -0.75 13.23
CA ALA A 260 10.87 -1.35 12.67
C ALA A 260 11.44 -0.53 11.51
N CYS A 261 10.60 -0.20 10.52
CA CYS A 261 10.97 0.61 9.36
C CYS A 261 11.54 1.97 9.78
N LYS A 262 10.89 2.66 10.72
CA LYS A 262 11.41 3.94 11.27
C LYS A 262 12.77 3.77 11.93
N LYS A 263 12.97 2.74 12.77
CA LYS A 263 14.27 2.46 13.40
C LYS A 263 15.35 2.05 12.40
N LEU A 264 14.94 1.45 11.29
CA LEU A 264 15.79 1.10 10.16
C LEU A 264 15.96 2.27 9.18
N GLY A 265 15.51 3.49 9.48
CA GLY A 265 15.74 4.64 8.59
C GLY A 265 15.09 4.50 7.21
N LEU A 266 13.95 3.81 7.14
CA LEU A 266 13.03 3.86 6.01
C LEU A 266 12.05 5.03 6.21
N ASP A 267 11.43 5.48 5.13
CA ASP A 267 10.52 6.62 5.09
C ASP A 267 9.04 6.22 5.09
N GLY A 268 8.72 4.98 4.73
CA GLY A 268 7.36 4.48 4.77
C GLY A 268 7.19 3.05 4.29
N VAL A 269 5.92 2.65 4.13
CA VAL A 269 5.50 1.32 3.70
C VAL A 269 4.43 1.45 2.63
N ALA A 270 4.60 0.72 1.51
CA ALA A 270 3.57 0.55 0.51
C ALA A 270 2.83 -0.78 0.74
N TYR A 271 1.50 -0.79 0.61
CA TYR A 271 0.69 -1.97 0.89
C TYR A 271 -0.62 -1.95 0.10
N TYR A 272 -1.15 -3.12 -0.24
CA TYR A 272 -2.49 -3.21 -0.82
C TYR A 272 -3.56 -2.85 0.20
N SER A 273 -4.56 -2.09 -0.23
CA SER A 273 -5.78 -1.92 0.53
C SER A 273 -6.35 -3.28 0.86
N ARG A 274 -6.74 -3.47 2.13
CA ARG A 274 -7.45 -4.68 2.56
C ARG A 274 -8.95 -4.51 2.46
N ARG A 275 -9.45 -3.37 1.97
CA ARG A 275 -10.88 -3.06 1.84
C ARG A 275 -11.48 -3.48 0.50
N VAL A 276 -10.65 -3.87 -0.46
CA VAL A 276 -11.09 -4.58 -1.67
C VAL A 276 -11.67 -5.95 -1.31
N GLU A 277 -12.38 -6.57 -2.25
CA GLU A 277 -12.88 -7.93 -2.07
C GLU A 277 -11.76 -8.97 -2.12
N ASP A 278 -10.77 -8.73 -2.98
CA ASP A 278 -9.64 -9.63 -3.22
C ASP A 278 -8.43 -8.82 -3.72
N ASP A 279 -7.22 -9.23 -3.36
CA ASP A 279 -5.94 -8.63 -3.76
C ASP A 279 -5.76 -8.51 -5.29
N VAL A 280 -6.45 -9.32 -6.11
CA VAL A 280 -6.44 -9.10 -7.58
C VAL A 280 -6.98 -7.72 -7.98
N PHE A 281 -7.89 -7.15 -7.17
CA PHE A 281 -8.49 -5.84 -7.39
C PHE A 281 -7.72 -4.71 -6.67
N ALA A 282 -6.58 -5.00 -6.05
CA ALA A 282 -5.84 -4.04 -5.25
C ALA A 282 -4.85 -3.17 -6.02
N ARG A 283 -4.65 -3.39 -7.33
CA ARG A 283 -3.63 -2.65 -8.12
C ARG A 283 -3.95 -1.16 -8.31
N CYS A 284 -5.21 -0.78 -8.32
CA CYS A 284 -5.65 0.63 -8.22
C CYS A 284 -5.97 1.04 -6.78
N ALA A 285 -5.61 0.23 -5.78
CA ALA A 285 -5.78 0.53 -4.37
C ALA A 285 -4.48 0.23 -3.59
N VAL A 286 -3.34 0.63 -4.16
CA VAL A 286 -2.04 0.58 -3.51
C VAL A 286 -1.93 1.82 -2.62
N ASN A 287 -1.77 1.60 -1.33
CA ASN A 287 -1.58 2.64 -0.35
C ASN A 287 -0.09 2.87 -0.08
N LEU A 288 0.24 4.10 0.30
CA LEU A 288 1.54 4.51 0.81
C LEU A 288 1.35 5.20 2.16
N ALA A 289 1.97 4.65 3.20
CA ALA A 289 2.02 5.27 4.53
C ALA A 289 3.44 5.78 4.82
N LEU A 290 3.60 7.10 4.88
CA LEU A 290 4.87 7.77 5.15
C LEU A 290 4.97 8.23 6.61
N PHE A 291 6.18 8.18 7.16
CA PHE A 291 6.44 8.71 8.50
C PHE A 291 6.36 10.24 8.51
N VAL A 292 5.76 10.78 9.56
CA VAL A 292 5.81 12.21 9.86
C VAL A 292 6.83 12.41 10.99
N ASN A 293 8.00 12.94 10.65
CA ASN A 293 9.04 13.29 11.61
C ASN A 293 9.05 14.81 11.77
N TYR A 294 8.62 15.31 12.92
CA TYR A 294 8.64 16.75 13.20
C TYR A 294 10.03 17.20 13.63
N ASP A 295 10.50 18.31 13.06
CA ASP A 295 11.62 19.04 13.63
C ASP A 295 11.20 19.65 14.99
N GLN A 296 12.17 19.88 15.89
CA GLN A 296 11.88 20.37 17.24
C GLN A 296 11.09 21.69 17.25
N HIS A 297 11.33 22.56 16.26
CA HIS A 297 10.75 23.91 16.19
C HIS A 297 9.80 24.14 15.02
N LYS A 298 9.31 23.09 14.34
CA LYS A 298 8.40 23.24 13.19
C LYS A 298 7.09 22.49 13.40
N GLU A 299 6.02 23.06 12.83
CA GLU A 299 4.69 22.45 12.82
C GLU A 299 4.58 21.30 11.82
N TYR A 300 5.34 21.35 10.72
CA TYR A 300 5.30 20.37 9.65
C TYR A 300 6.61 19.58 9.52
N SER A 301 6.51 18.36 8.98
CA SER A 301 7.66 17.48 8.77
C SER A 301 8.45 17.92 7.54
N PRO A 302 9.78 17.67 7.48
CA PRO A 302 10.56 17.86 6.26
C PRO A 302 10.00 17.13 5.03
N LEU A 303 9.12 16.13 5.21
CA LEU A 303 8.38 15.48 4.12
C LEU A 303 7.73 16.47 3.14
N ILE A 304 7.24 17.62 3.62
CA ILE A 304 6.57 18.61 2.76
C ILE A 304 7.51 19.20 1.68
N LYS A 305 8.83 19.10 1.88
CA LYS A 305 9.88 19.56 0.94
C LYS A 305 10.17 18.57 -0.18
N HIS A 306 9.54 17.41 -0.15
CA HIS A 306 9.77 16.33 -1.10
C HIS A 306 8.48 15.98 -1.85
N MET A 307 7.49 16.88 -1.82
CA MET A 307 6.19 16.65 -2.42
C MET A 307 5.58 17.92 -3.01
N LYS A 308 4.62 17.71 -3.88
CA LYS A 308 3.71 18.71 -4.42
C LYS A 308 2.29 18.22 -4.19
N ILE A 309 1.36 19.13 -3.94
CA ILE A 309 -0.04 18.82 -3.72
C ILE A 309 -0.89 20.00 -4.18
N ASP A 310 -2.03 19.69 -4.80
CA ASP A 310 -3.03 20.71 -5.15
C ASP A 310 -4.16 20.78 -4.13
N ASP A 311 -4.92 21.88 -4.18
CA ASP A 311 -6.19 21.99 -3.47
C ASP A 311 -7.10 20.81 -3.80
N SER A 312 -7.93 20.41 -2.84
CA SER A 312 -8.85 19.30 -3.06
C SER A 312 -9.99 19.71 -4.00
N PHE A 313 -10.46 18.77 -4.81
CA PHE A 313 -11.72 18.92 -5.54
C PHE A 313 -12.75 17.90 -5.04
N ASN A 314 -14.00 18.32 -4.97
CA ASN A 314 -15.09 17.47 -4.51
C ASN A 314 -15.62 16.59 -5.64
N TYR A 315 -15.82 15.31 -5.36
CA TYR A 315 -16.24 14.34 -6.37
C TYR A 315 -17.67 14.55 -6.85
N ALA A 316 -18.61 14.93 -5.97
CA ALA A 316 -19.97 15.26 -6.41
C ALA A 316 -19.99 16.48 -7.34
N LEU A 317 -19.19 17.52 -7.05
CA LEU A 317 -19.06 18.69 -7.93
C LEU A 317 -18.47 18.32 -9.28
N TYR A 318 -17.44 17.46 -9.30
CA TYR A 318 -16.87 16.94 -10.55
C TYR A 318 -17.92 16.27 -11.44
N LYS A 319 -18.82 15.48 -10.84
CA LYS A 319 -19.91 14.83 -11.57
C LYS A 319 -20.97 15.78 -12.11
N GLN A 320 -21.04 17.04 -11.63
CA GLN A 320 -21.91 18.07 -12.19
C GLN A 320 -21.28 18.81 -13.39
N LEU A 321 -20.00 18.58 -13.68
CA LEU A 321 -19.34 19.23 -14.81
C LEU A 321 -19.84 18.66 -16.15
N SER A 322 -20.00 19.54 -17.13
CA SER A 322 -20.27 19.12 -18.51
C SER A 322 -19.07 18.32 -19.05
N PRO A 323 -19.29 17.37 -20.00
CA PRO A 323 -18.22 16.54 -20.55
C PRO A 323 -17.01 17.33 -21.08
N SER A 324 -17.24 18.52 -21.65
CA SER A 324 -16.19 19.41 -22.16
C SER A 324 -15.22 19.94 -21.10
N LEU A 325 -15.63 19.99 -19.83
CA LEU A 325 -14.78 20.39 -18.70
C LEU A 325 -14.16 19.17 -18.01
N ARG A 326 -14.92 18.08 -17.99
CA ARG A 326 -14.66 16.86 -17.24
C ARG A 326 -13.63 15.96 -17.92
N CYS A 327 -13.79 15.70 -19.21
CA CYS A 327 -12.93 14.83 -19.98
C CYS A 327 -11.61 15.53 -20.27
N ARG A 328 -10.58 15.13 -19.54
CA ARG A 328 -9.22 15.65 -19.67
C ARG A 328 -8.26 14.52 -19.96
N ASP A 329 -7.22 14.82 -20.71
CA ASP A 329 -6.16 13.87 -20.94
C ASP A 329 -5.02 14.05 -19.95
N TYR A 330 -4.65 12.94 -19.34
CA TYR A 330 -3.52 12.82 -18.44
C TYR A 330 -3.16 11.34 -18.33
N GLU A 331 -1.88 11.03 -18.43
CA GLU A 331 -1.39 9.68 -18.33
C GLU A 331 -1.22 9.29 -16.86
N LEU A 332 -1.86 8.19 -16.45
CA LEU A 332 -1.80 7.69 -15.07
C LEU A 332 -1.03 6.39 -15.03
N ARG A 333 0.09 6.40 -14.30
CA ARG A 333 0.97 5.23 -14.15
C ARG A 333 0.29 4.05 -13.46
N SER A 334 -0.77 4.29 -12.68
CA SER A 334 -1.59 3.25 -12.02
C SER A 334 -2.31 2.30 -12.99
N VAL A 335 -2.35 2.66 -14.28
CA VAL A 335 -2.91 1.82 -15.35
C VAL A 335 -1.99 1.69 -16.57
N ASP A 336 -0.94 2.50 -16.67
CA ASP A 336 0.06 2.42 -17.74
C ASP A 336 1.08 1.30 -17.50
N HIS A 337 0.59 0.07 -17.57
CA HIS A 337 1.38 -1.15 -17.44
C HIS A 337 0.58 -2.37 -17.95
N ALA A 338 1.26 -3.49 -18.18
CA ALA A 338 0.66 -4.70 -18.72
C ALA A 338 -0.31 -5.44 -17.77
N TYR A 339 -0.31 -5.12 -16.48
CA TYR A 339 -1.21 -5.79 -15.53
C TYR A 339 -2.67 -5.36 -15.70
N ILE A 340 -3.57 -6.32 -15.48
CA ILE A 340 -5.01 -6.06 -15.40
C ILE A 340 -5.30 -5.24 -14.13
N THR A 341 -5.98 -4.12 -14.31
CA THR A 341 -6.40 -3.22 -13.23
C THR A 341 -7.92 -3.08 -13.23
N ASN A 342 -8.59 -4.00 -12.52
CA ASN A 342 -10.04 -3.99 -12.35
C ASN A 342 -10.41 -3.61 -10.93
N ILE A 343 -11.61 -3.04 -10.76
CA ILE A 343 -12.26 -2.85 -9.46
C ILE A 343 -13.50 -3.74 -9.35
N GLY A 344 -13.92 -4.03 -8.12
CA GLY A 344 -15.16 -4.76 -7.84
C GLY A 344 -14.91 -6.14 -7.22
N SER A 345 -15.61 -7.13 -7.76
CA SER A 345 -15.72 -8.50 -7.27
C SER A 345 -15.54 -9.52 -8.38
N TYR A 346 -15.45 -10.82 -8.04
CA TYR A 346 -15.47 -11.87 -9.06
C TYR A 346 -16.78 -11.90 -9.86
N ASP A 347 -17.91 -11.62 -9.21
CA ASP A 347 -19.24 -11.59 -9.85
C ASP A 347 -19.44 -10.34 -10.71
N ARG A 348 -18.82 -9.22 -10.34
CA ARG A 348 -18.97 -7.92 -11.01
C ARG A 348 -17.68 -7.11 -10.89
N GLN A 349 -16.88 -7.18 -11.93
CA GLN A 349 -15.66 -6.39 -12.08
C GLN A 349 -15.74 -5.48 -13.30
N HIS A 350 -15.11 -4.32 -13.18
CA HIS A 350 -15.02 -3.34 -14.25
C HIS A 350 -13.56 -2.89 -14.41
N PRO A 351 -13.04 -2.75 -15.64
CA PRO A 351 -11.75 -2.12 -15.87
C PRO A 351 -11.71 -0.75 -15.22
N TYR A 352 -10.68 -0.46 -14.43
CA TYR A 352 -10.58 0.82 -13.73
C TYR A 352 -10.59 2.00 -14.71
N ARG A 353 -10.00 1.83 -15.91
CA ARG A 353 -10.02 2.78 -17.03
C ARG A 353 -11.42 3.14 -17.53
N GLU A 354 -12.43 2.34 -17.22
CA GLU A 354 -13.83 2.53 -17.62
C GLU A 354 -14.69 3.00 -16.43
N THR A 355 -14.12 3.83 -15.55
CA THR A 355 -14.80 4.33 -14.35
C THR A 355 -14.72 5.84 -14.22
N GLU A 356 -15.72 6.42 -13.56
CA GLU A 356 -15.72 7.84 -13.21
C GLU A 356 -14.57 8.22 -12.26
N PHE A 357 -14.07 7.27 -11.46
CA PHE A 357 -12.88 7.48 -10.63
C PHE A 357 -11.62 7.70 -11.48
N PHE A 358 -11.46 6.95 -12.57
CA PHE A 358 -10.33 7.13 -13.48
C PHE A 358 -10.39 8.47 -14.21
N GLU A 359 -11.57 8.84 -14.72
CA GLU A 359 -11.75 10.16 -15.34
C GLU A 359 -11.55 11.30 -14.32
N PHE A 360 -11.97 11.11 -13.07
CA PHE A 360 -11.71 12.08 -11.99
C PHE A 360 -10.22 12.23 -11.69
N ASP A 361 -9.48 11.13 -11.63
CA ASP A 361 -8.03 11.14 -11.39
C ASP A 361 -7.29 11.89 -12.51
N ARG A 362 -7.68 11.65 -13.78
CA ARG A 362 -7.15 12.40 -14.94
C ARG A 362 -7.50 13.87 -14.86
N TYR A 363 -8.74 14.19 -14.51
CA TYR A 363 -9.21 15.56 -14.35
C TYR A 363 -8.38 16.32 -13.30
N LEU A 364 -8.14 15.73 -12.12
CA LEU A 364 -7.37 16.36 -11.05
C LEU A 364 -5.95 16.73 -11.52
N PHE A 365 -5.27 15.79 -12.16
CA PHE A 365 -3.89 16.02 -12.63
C PHE A 365 -3.82 16.96 -13.84
N ALA A 366 -4.71 16.80 -14.83
CA ALA A 366 -4.72 17.66 -16.01
C ALA A 366 -5.06 19.12 -15.66
N THR A 367 -6.03 19.34 -14.79
CA THR A 367 -6.40 20.71 -14.37
C THR A 367 -5.33 21.33 -13.48
N TRP A 368 -4.67 20.54 -12.63
CA TRP A 368 -3.53 21.01 -11.85
C TRP A 368 -2.34 21.39 -12.76
N GLN A 369 -2.00 20.57 -13.75
CA GLN A 369 -0.97 20.89 -14.73
C GLN A 369 -1.31 22.15 -15.53
N GLY A 370 -2.57 22.31 -15.92
CA GLY A 370 -3.04 23.45 -16.72
C GLY A 370 -3.25 24.76 -15.97
N LYS A 371 -2.96 24.85 -14.66
CA LYS A 371 -3.16 26.10 -13.90
C LYS A 371 -2.23 27.20 -14.40
N THR A 372 -2.81 28.30 -14.85
CA THR A 372 -2.07 29.54 -15.12
C THR A 372 -1.77 30.27 -13.80
N ASN A 373 -0.74 31.12 -13.78
CA ASN A 373 -0.26 31.91 -12.62
C ASN A 373 0.79 31.21 -11.73
N GLY A 374 1.61 30.32 -12.30
CA GLY A 374 2.73 29.67 -11.57
C GLY A 374 2.29 28.71 -10.48
N ARG A 375 1.02 28.29 -10.50
CA ARG A 375 0.45 27.25 -9.63
C ARG A 375 0.31 25.90 -10.35
N GLY A 376 0.78 25.82 -11.59
CA GLY A 376 0.84 24.58 -12.35
C GLY A 376 1.73 23.57 -11.66
N LYS A 377 1.34 22.28 -11.68
CA LYS A 377 2.12 21.19 -11.08
C LYS A 377 3.62 21.24 -11.42
N ASP A 378 3.92 21.52 -12.69
CA ASP A 378 5.29 21.49 -13.21
C ASP A 378 6.05 22.80 -12.91
N ASP A 379 5.34 23.89 -12.64
CA ASP A 379 5.93 25.18 -12.22
C ASP A 379 6.24 25.24 -10.71
N LEU A 380 5.51 24.46 -9.90
CA LEU A 380 5.69 24.45 -8.45
C LEU A 380 7.05 23.85 -8.07
N PRO A 381 7.76 24.39 -7.07
CA PRO A 381 8.94 23.74 -6.51
C PRO A 381 8.57 22.50 -5.70
N TRP A 382 9.57 21.69 -5.36
CA TRP A 382 9.43 20.67 -4.31
C TRP A 382 9.42 21.34 -2.94
N ASP A 383 8.28 21.93 -2.58
CA ASP A 383 7.98 22.43 -1.25
C ASP A 383 6.49 22.82 -1.20
N VAL A 384 5.75 22.33 -0.22
CA VAL A 384 4.36 22.75 -0.03
C VAL A 384 4.33 23.97 0.87
N SER A 385 3.88 25.11 0.34
CA SER A 385 3.69 26.32 1.13
C SER A 385 2.74 26.07 2.29
N VAL A 386 3.22 26.36 3.51
CA VAL A 386 2.46 26.21 4.76
C VAL A 386 2.21 27.53 5.46
N ASP A 387 2.53 28.66 4.82
CA ASP A 387 2.20 29.99 5.31
C ASP A 387 0.70 30.27 5.18
#